data_AF-R5PV14-F1
#
_entry.id   AF-R5PV14-F1
#
_cell.length_a   1.000
_cell.length_b   1.000
_cell.length_c   1.000
_cell.angle_alpha   90.00
_cell.angle_beta   90.00
_cell.angle_gamma   90.00
#
_symmetry.space_group_name_H-M   'P 1'
#
loop_
_entity.id
_entity.type
_entity.pdbx_description
1 polymer ?
#
loop_
_entity_poly.entity_id
_entity_poly.type
_entity_poly.pdbx_seq_one_letter_code
_entity_poly.pdbx_strand_id
1 'polypeptide(L)' 'MTLKERYEMAKAGTKPDTPGAAFIKELAKVTKKSEIAVRRWVSNGANWCAPDELTQYVLAKHFKTTPEDLFPKN' A
#
# COMPACT_ATOMS: atom_id res chain seq x y z
N MET A 1 -7.52 -32.86 15.43
CA MET A 1 -7.80 -31.80 14.44
C MET A 1 -7.10 -32.12 13.13
N THR A 2 -7.87 -32.35 12.07
CA THR A 2 -7.45 -32.70 10.72
C THR A 2 -7.02 -31.47 9.92
N LEU A 3 -6.34 -31.68 8.79
CA LEU A 3 -6.03 -30.62 7.82
C LEU A 3 -7.29 -29.89 7.33
N LYS A 4 -8.39 -30.62 7.13
CA LYS A 4 -9.69 -30.05 6.72
C LYS A 4 -10.24 -29.09 7.79
N GLU A 5 -10.19 -29.50 9.06
CA GLU A 5 -10.65 -28.66 10.17
C GLU A 5 -9.77 -27.40 10.34
N ARG A 6 -8.45 -27.51 10.15
CA ARG A 6 -7.54 -26.36 10.16
C ARG A 6 -7.82 -25.39 9.02
N TYR A 7 -8.14 -25.90 7.83
CA TYR A 7 -8.50 -25.06 6.67
C TYR A 7 -9.82 -24.32 6.90
N GLU A 8 -10.86 -25.00 7.39
CA GLU A 8 -12.16 -24.35 7.67
C GLU A 8 -12.02 -23.25 8.75
N MET A 9 -11.19 -23.47 9.77
CA MET A 9 -10.89 -22.42 10.77
C MET A 9 -10.16 -21.23 10.16
N ALA A 10 -9.14 -21.46 9.31
CA ALA A 10 -8.41 -20.38 8.64
C ALA A 10 -9.30 -19.61 7.64
N LYS A 11 -10.26 -20.29 7.02
CA LYS A 11 -11.24 -19.70 6.10
C LYS A 11 -12.30 -18.86 6.83
N ALA A 12 -12.73 -19.31 8.02
CA ALA A 12 -13.72 -18.62 8.85
C ALA A 12 -13.15 -17.44 9.66
N GLY A 13 -11.84 -17.44 9.92
CA GLY A 13 -11.16 -16.33 10.59
C GLY A 13 -11.07 -15.06 9.73
N THR A 14 -10.85 -13.92 10.38
CA THR A 14 -10.51 -12.67 9.69
C THR A 14 -9.18 -12.88 8.95
N LYS A 15 -9.24 -12.92 7.62
CA LYS A 15 -8.03 -13.08 6.80
C LYS A 15 -7.10 -11.90 7.08
N PRO A 16 -5.85 -12.14 7.49
CA PRO A 16 -4.87 -11.06 7.53
C PRO A 16 -4.75 -10.47 6.12
N ASP A 17 -4.55 -9.15 6.06
CA ASP A 17 -4.31 -8.49 4.78
C ASP A 17 -3.12 -9.15 4.09
N THR A 18 -3.24 -9.36 2.78
CA THR A 18 -2.08 -9.76 1.98
C THR A 18 -1.00 -8.67 2.08
N PRO A 19 0.29 -8.99 1.94
CA PRO A 19 1.36 -8.00 2.11
C PRO A 19 1.16 -6.72 1.29
N GLY A 20 0.68 -6.84 0.04
CA GLY A 20 0.36 -5.68 -0.80
C GLY A 20 -0.83 -4.85 -0.29
N ALA A 21 -1.88 -5.50 0.23
CA ALA A 21 -3.02 -4.79 0.81
C ALA A 21 -2.64 -4.09 2.12
N ALA A 22 -1.81 -4.72 2.95
CA ALA A 22 -1.27 -4.12 4.17
C ALA A 22 -0.43 -2.87 3.86
N PHE A 23 0.42 -2.95 2.83
CA PHE A 23 1.22 -1.82 2.36
C PHE A 23 0.34 -0.64 1.88
N ILE A 24 -0.68 -0.93 1.06
CA ILE A 24 -1.63 0.10 0.60
C ILE A 24 -2.35 0.77 1.77
N LYS A 25 -2.80 -0.01 2.76
CA LYS A 25 -3.46 0.49 3.97
C LYS A 25 -2.53 1.37 4.81
N GLU A 26 -1.27 0.97 4.95
CA GLU A 26 -0.25 1.76 5.64
C GLU A 26 -0.08 3.12 4.97
N LEU A 27 0.16 3.15 3.65
CA LEU A 27 0.33 4.39 2.90
C LEU A 27 -0.92 5.28 2.96
N ALA A 28 -2.11 4.70 2.88
CA ALA A 28 -3.38 5.43 3.01
C ALA A 28 -3.48 6.09 4.39
N LYS A 29 -3.09 5.38 5.46
CA LYS A 29 -3.11 5.89 6.84
C LYS A 29 -2.11 7.02 7.07
N VAL A 30 -0.91 6.90 6.48
CA VAL A 30 0.18 7.89 6.55
C VAL A 30 -0.18 9.15 5.80
N THR A 31 -0.68 9.01 4.56
CA THR A 31 -0.98 10.14 3.67
C THR A 31 -2.38 10.73 3.85
N LYS A 32 -3.24 10.06 4.64
CA LYS A 32 -4.67 10.40 4.78
C LYS A 32 -5.45 10.39 3.45
N LYS A 33 -4.94 9.68 2.44
CA LYS A 33 -5.61 9.50 1.15
C LYS A 33 -6.37 8.16 1.14
N SER A 34 -7.27 8.00 0.17
CA SER A 34 -8.00 6.74 0.00
C SER A 34 -7.08 5.62 -0.51
N GLU A 35 -7.35 4.37 -0.14
CA GLU A 35 -6.62 3.21 -0.66
C GLU A 35 -6.66 3.13 -2.19
N ILE A 36 -7.73 3.62 -2.82
CA ILE A 36 -7.87 3.68 -4.28
C ILE A 36 -6.83 4.62 -4.88
N ALA A 37 -6.60 5.79 -4.27
CA ALA A 37 -5.56 6.72 -4.72
C ALA A 37 -4.17 6.09 -4.61
N VAL A 38 -3.88 5.47 -3.46
CA VAL A 38 -2.61 4.77 -3.23
C VAL A 38 -2.38 3.66 -4.26
N ARG A 39 -3.41 2.87 -4.59
CA ARG A 39 -3.32 1.83 -5.64
C ARG A 39 -2.89 2.40 -6.98
N ARG A 40 -3.35 3.61 -7.35
CA ARG A 40 -2.95 4.25 -8.61
C ARG A 40 -1.47 4.64 -8.62
N TRP A 41 -0.91 5.03 -7.47
CA TRP A 41 0.51 5.40 -7.37
C TRP A 41 1.46 4.21 -7.53
N VAL A 42 1.01 3.02 -7.13
CA VAL A 42 1.79 1.76 -7.24
C VAL A 42 1.40 0.93 -8.48
N SER A 43 0.46 1.43 -9.29
CA SER A 43 0.04 0.74 -10.51
C SER A 43 1.07 0.97 -11.62
N ASN A 44 1.34 -0.07 -12.41
CA ASN A 44 2.16 0.05 -13.60
C ASN A 44 1.33 0.55 -14.81
N GLY A 45 1.99 1.23 -15.75
CA GLY A 45 1.44 1.57 -17.06
C GLY A 45 0.70 2.92 -17.13
N ALA A 46 -0.18 3.08 -18.12
CA ALA A 46 -0.82 4.34 -18.48
C ALA A 46 -1.75 4.95 -17.39
N ASN A 47 -2.07 4.18 -16.35
CA ASN A 47 -2.89 4.62 -15.22
C ASN A 47 -2.06 5.05 -14.00
N TRP A 48 -0.73 5.04 -14.12
CA TRP A 48 0.14 5.56 -13.09
C TRP A 48 -0.04 7.08 -12.97
N CYS A 49 -0.17 7.54 -11.73
CA CYS A 49 -0.33 8.96 -11.43
C CYS A 49 0.53 9.26 -10.21
N ALA A 50 1.49 10.17 -10.34
CA ALA A 50 2.28 10.59 -9.19
C ALA A 50 1.38 11.30 -8.18
N PRO A 51 1.60 11.09 -6.86
CA PRO A 51 0.93 11.89 -5.84
C PRO A 51 1.39 13.36 -5.90
N ASP A 52 0.62 14.25 -5.29
CA ASP A 52 0.98 15.67 -5.12
C ASP A 52 2.28 15.84 -4.31
N GLU A 53 2.98 16.98 -4.49
CA GLU A 53 4.30 17.23 -3.87
C GLU A 53 4.29 17.09 -2.34
N LEU A 54 3.22 17.55 -1.68
CA LEU A 54 3.06 17.41 -0.23
C LEU A 54 3.00 15.93 0.16
N THR A 55 2.24 15.13 -0.59
CA THR A 55 2.11 13.70 -0.37
C THR A 55 3.43 12.97 -0.65
N GLN A 56 4.18 13.36 -1.68
CA GLN A 56 5.53 12.84 -1.93
C GLN A 56 6.47 13.11 -0.74
N TYR A 57 6.43 14.32 -0.19
CA TYR A 57 7.23 14.69 0.98
C TYR A 57 6.83 13.90 2.24
N VAL A 58 5.53 13.71 2.48
CA VAL A 58 5.03 12.89 3.60
C VAL A 58 5.53 11.44 3.49
N LEU A 59 5.49 10.87 2.29
CA LEU A 59 5.98 9.52 2.03
C LEU A 59 7.49 9.41 2.19
N ALA A 60 8.24 10.37 1.66
CA ALA A 60 9.69 10.45 1.82
C ALA A 60 10.11 10.51 3.29
N LYS A 61 9.42 11.34 4.09
CA LYS A 61 9.63 11.41 5.53
C LYS A 61 9.32 10.10 6.25
N HIS A 62 8.24 9.41 5.86
CA HIS A 62 7.86 8.10 6.42
C HIS A 62 8.92 7.02 6.16
N PHE A 63 9.46 6.99 4.94
CA PHE A 63 10.50 6.04 4.52
C PHE A 63 11.93 6.48 4.81
N LYS A 64 12.13 7.66 5.44
CA LYS A 64 13.45 8.24 5.75
C LYS A 64 14.34 8.39 4.50
N THR A 65 13.75 8.89 3.43
CA THR A 65 14.39 9.11 2.13
C THR A 65 13.99 10.47 1.57
N THR A 66 14.32 10.74 0.31
CA THR A 66 13.98 11.99 -0.40
C THR A 66 12.82 11.77 -1.38
N PRO A 67 12.01 12.79 -1.69
CA PRO A 67 11.00 12.72 -2.74
C PRO A 67 11.59 12.29 -4.09
N GLU A 68 12.80 12.74 -4.40
CA GLU A 68 13.51 12.45 -5.65
C GLU A 68 13.89 10.97 -5.77
N ASP A 69 14.28 10.32 -4.67
CA ASP A 69 14.60 8.90 -4.64
C ASP A 69 13.34 8.02 -4.77
N LEU A 70 12.22 8.44 -4.16
CA LEU A 70 10.94 7.72 -4.22
C LEU A 70 10.18 7.93 -5.53
N PHE A 71 10.29 9.13 -6.11
CA PHE A 71 9.57 9.58 -7.30
C PHE A 71 10.57 10.22 -8.28
N PRO A 72 11.46 9.43 -8.89
CA PRO A 72 12.46 9.96 -9.80
C PRO A 72 11.80 10.64 -11.00
N LYS A 73 12.26 11.86 -11.29
CA LYS A 73 11.91 12.58 -12.52
C LYS A 73 12.81 11.99 -13.62
N ASN A 74 12.24 11.12 -14.46
CA ASN A 74 12.91 10.66 -15.67
C ASN A 74 13.38 11.82 -16.55
#